data_AF-A0AAV8Z2B9-F1
#
_entry.id   AF-A0AAV8Z2B9-F1
#
_cell.length_a   1.000
_cell.length_b   1.000
_cell.length_c   1.000
_cell.angle_alpha   90.00
_cell.angle_beta   90.00
_cell.angle_gamma   90.00
#
_symmetry.space_group_name_H-M   'P 1'
#
loop_
_entity.id
_entity.type
_entity.pdbx_description
1 polymer ?
#
loop_
_entity_poly.entity_id
_entity_poly.type
_entity_poly.pdbx_seq_one_letter_code
_entity_poly.pdbx_strand_id
1 'polypeptide(L)'
;MSREQVVNFSDGDGSYQIGNLLSTPSPSEQVVISGIAGSFPMSENVEVFKKNLFDKVDMITKSRWADTVDDPDVPKDSGLVQHIEKFDSGYFGIHHQYAHFMDPSMRIVLERTMECIFDAGIHPTDLKNSRTGVFAGICKLETKCGIWEEEFFENKSHVLTGYVKTI
;
A
#
# COMPACT_ATOMS: atom_id res chain seq x y z
N MET A 1 -6.52 34.09 3.91
CA MET A 1 -7.68 33.35 3.39
C MET A 1 -7.23 32.60 2.15
N SER A 2 -6.86 31.32 2.31
CA SER A 2 -6.40 30.46 1.21
C SER A 2 -7.61 30.08 0.36
N ARG A 3 -7.58 30.41 -0.93
CA ARG A 3 -8.63 30.10 -1.88
C ARG A 3 -8.49 28.62 -2.23
N GLU A 4 -9.46 27.78 -1.85
CA GLU A 4 -9.52 26.39 -2.29
C GLU A 4 -9.60 26.38 -3.83
N GLN A 5 -8.53 25.94 -4.49
CA GLN A 5 -8.52 25.75 -5.92
C GLN A 5 -8.95 24.31 -6.21
N VAL A 6 -10.11 24.16 -6.85
CA VAL A 6 -10.61 22.86 -7.31
C VAL A 6 -9.80 22.43 -8.52
N VAL A 7 -9.25 21.21 -8.47
CA VAL A 7 -8.53 20.60 -9.59
C VAL A 7 -9.57 20.01 -10.54
N ASN A 8 -9.70 20.65 -11.71
CA ASN A 8 -10.54 20.16 -12.80
C ASN A 8 -9.65 19.39 -13.77
N PHE A 9 -10.04 18.16 -14.07
CA PHE A 9 -9.42 17.34 -15.09
C PHE A 9 -10.42 17.14 -16.24
N SER A 10 -10.00 17.42 -17.46
CA SER A 10 -10.82 17.24 -18.66
C SER A 10 -10.13 16.24 -19.57
N ASP A 11 -10.65 15.02 -19.61
CA ASP A 11 -10.46 14.18 -20.79
C ASP A 11 -11.60 14.50 -21.76
N GLY A 12 -11.39 14.37 -23.07
CA GLY A 12 -12.31 14.84 -24.12
C GLY A 12 -13.78 14.35 -24.06
N ASP A 13 -14.15 13.54 -23.06
CA ASP A 13 -15.49 13.01 -22.75
C ASP A 13 -16.15 13.67 -21.52
N GLY A 14 -15.48 14.62 -20.82
CA GLY A 14 -16.07 15.39 -19.72
C GLY A 14 -15.07 16.03 -18.75
N SER A 15 -15.52 17.06 -18.03
CA SER A 15 -14.74 17.70 -16.95
C SER A 15 -15.09 17.09 -15.59
N TYR A 16 -14.12 16.51 -14.91
CA TYR A 16 -14.25 15.91 -13.59
C TYR A 16 -13.55 16.78 -12.54
N GLN A 17 -14.24 17.06 -11.43
CA GLN A 17 -13.63 17.63 -10.23
C GLN A 17 -12.98 16.48 -9.45
N ILE A 18 -11.65 16.37 -9.54
CA ILE A 18 -10.89 15.25 -8.96
C ILE A 18 -10.31 15.56 -7.57
N GLY A 19 -10.49 16.79 -7.08
CA GLY A 19 -10.15 17.13 -5.69
C GLY A 19 -9.80 18.60 -5.50
N ASN A 20 -9.27 18.90 -4.31
CA ASN A 20 -8.82 20.23 -3.92
C ASN A 20 -7.29 20.29 -3.97
N LEU A 21 -6.76 21.37 -4.55
CA LEU A 21 -5.34 21.65 -4.53
C LEU A 21 -4.90 22.03 -3.11
N LEU A 22 -4.11 21.18 -2.49
CA LEU A 22 -3.68 21.34 -1.09
C LEU A 22 -2.43 22.23 -0.93
N SER A 23 -1.62 22.36 -1.99
CA SER A 23 -0.45 23.25 -2.01
C SER A 23 -0.04 23.64 -3.43
N THR A 24 0.58 24.80 -3.56
CA THR A 24 1.22 25.30 -4.79
C THR A 24 2.67 25.66 -4.47
N PRO A 25 3.58 24.66 -4.39
CA PRO A 25 4.97 24.95 -4.11
C PRO A 25 5.56 25.83 -5.22
N SER A 26 6.48 26.72 -4.85
CA SER A 26 7.17 27.54 -5.84
C SER A 26 8.04 26.63 -6.74
N PRO A 27 8.28 26.97 -8.03
CA PRO A 27 9.15 26.17 -8.89
C PRO A 27 10.59 26.00 -8.37
N SER A 28 11.02 26.86 -7.44
CA SER A 28 12.30 26.80 -6.74
C SER A 28 12.31 25.86 -5.52
N GLU A 29 11.15 25.38 -5.09
CA GLU A 29 11.01 24.54 -3.91
C GLU A 29 11.29 23.08 -4.28
N GLN A 30 12.25 22.48 -3.58
CA GLN A 30 12.68 21.12 -3.84
C GLN A 30 11.83 20.13 -3.05
N VAL A 31 11.45 19.03 -3.69
CA VAL A 31 10.85 17.88 -3.02
C VAL A 31 11.96 16.98 -2.51
N VAL A 32 11.86 16.60 -1.24
CA VAL A 32 12.81 15.69 -0.58
C VAL A 32 12.11 14.44 -0.10
N ILE A 33 12.84 13.32 -0.10
CA ILE A 33 12.40 12.09 0.56
C ILE A 33 12.97 12.15 1.97
N SER A 34 12.11 12.41 2.95
CA SER A 34 12.51 12.55 4.35
C SER A 34 12.47 11.25 5.13
N GLY A 35 11.73 10.24 4.68
CA GLY A 35 11.71 8.90 5.29
C GLY A 35 11.34 7.81 4.30
N ILE A 36 11.73 6.59 4.60
CA ILE A 36 11.47 5.40 3.80
C ILE A 36 11.15 4.20 4.70
N ALA A 37 10.13 3.44 4.33
CA ALA A 37 9.84 2.14 4.94
C ALA A 37 9.29 1.19 3.88
N GLY A 38 9.47 -0.10 4.10
CA GLY A 38 9.05 -1.12 3.17
C GLY A 38 9.38 -2.52 3.67
N SER A 39 8.64 -3.51 3.18
CA SER A 39 8.88 -4.91 3.46
C SER A 39 9.03 -5.64 2.13
N PHE A 40 10.03 -6.51 2.04
CA PHE A 40 10.47 -7.16 0.81
C PHE A 40 10.71 -8.65 1.08
N PRO A 41 10.89 -9.46 0.03
CA PRO A 41 11.24 -10.86 0.20
C PRO A 41 12.49 -11.03 1.08
N MET A 42 12.40 -11.93 2.07
CA MET A 42 13.45 -12.18 3.06
C MET A 42 13.97 -10.95 3.83
N SER A 43 13.24 -9.83 3.79
CA SER A 43 13.71 -8.55 4.31
C SER A 43 12.57 -7.79 4.98
N GLU A 44 12.52 -7.83 6.30
CA GLU A 44 11.43 -7.22 7.07
C GLU A 44 11.40 -5.69 6.97
N ASN A 45 12.54 -5.05 6.68
CA ASN A 45 12.70 -3.62 6.54
C ASN A 45 13.72 -3.24 5.45
N VAL A 46 13.84 -1.93 5.19
CA VAL A 46 14.73 -1.36 4.16
C VAL A 46 16.20 -1.62 4.45
N GLU A 47 16.63 -1.65 5.72
CA GLU A 47 18.04 -1.89 6.07
C GLU A 47 18.46 -3.34 5.81
N VAL A 48 17.60 -4.31 6.16
CA VAL A 48 17.82 -5.72 5.84
C VAL A 48 17.80 -5.92 4.32
N PHE A 49 16.86 -5.27 3.62
CA PHE A 49 16.79 -5.34 2.16
C PHE A 49 18.05 -4.78 1.51
N LYS A 50 18.51 -3.62 1.96
CA LYS A 50 19.75 -2.98 1.50
C LYS A 50 20.95 -3.91 1.67
N LYS A 51 21.08 -4.53 2.84
CA LYS A 51 22.15 -5.51 3.11
C LYS A 51 22.06 -6.69 2.12
N ASN A 52 20.89 -7.33 2.01
CA ASN A 52 20.68 -8.47 1.12
C ASN A 52 20.96 -8.11 -0.34
N LEU A 53 20.58 -6.90 -0.77
CA LEU A 53 20.84 -6.38 -2.10
C LEU A 53 22.34 -6.22 -2.38
N PHE A 54 23.10 -5.61 -1.45
CA PHE A 54 24.55 -5.44 -1.61
C PHE A 54 25.32 -6.76 -1.51
N ASP A 55 24.84 -7.68 -0.68
CA ASP A 55 25.39 -9.03 -0.53
C ASP A 55 24.99 -9.98 -1.68
N LYS A 56 24.14 -9.50 -2.63
CA LYS A 56 23.63 -10.26 -3.77
C LYS A 56 22.91 -11.55 -3.36
N VAL A 57 22.19 -11.50 -2.24
CA VAL A 57 21.38 -12.62 -1.76
C VAL A 57 20.20 -12.81 -2.71
N ASP A 58 20.01 -14.04 -3.19
CA ASP A 58 18.78 -14.43 -3.86
C ASP A 58 17.65 -14.51 -2.83
N MET A 59 16.66 -13.63 -2.96
CA MET A 59 15.52 -13.52 -2.04
C MET A 59 14.27 -14.21 -2.59
N ILE A 60 14.41 -14.99 -3.65
CA ILE A 60 13.35 -15.84 -4.19
C ILE A 60 13.31 -17.14 -3.40
N THR A 61 12.10 -17.49 -2.96
CA THR A 61 11.85 -18.69 -2.16
C THR A 61 10.83 -19.57 -2.86
N LYS A 62 10.65 -20.80 -2.39
CA LYS A 62 9.58 -21.65 -2.89
C LYS A 62 8.22 -20.96 -2.72
N SER A 63 7.45 -20.89 -3.80
CA SER A 63 6.11 -20.31 -3.82
C SER A 63 5.19 -21.03 -2.84
N ARG A 64 4.26 -20.28 -2.23
CA ARG A 64 3.24 -20.84 -1.32
C ARG A 64 2.46 -21.98 -1.97
N TRP A 65 2.24 -21.89 -3.28
CA TRP A 65 1.41 -22.83 -4.03
C TRP A 65 2.17 -23.98 -4.69
N ALA A 66 3.51 -23.96 -4.62
CA ALA A 66 4.38 -24.87 -5.37
C ALA A 66 4.12 -26.37 -5.10
N ASP A 67 3.63 -26.71 -3.91
CA ASP A 67 3.31 -28.09 -3.51
C ASP A 67 1.81 -28.38 -3.47
N THR A 68 0.97 -27.35 -3.53
CA THR A 68 -0.48 -27.49 -3.33
C THR A 68 -1.26 -27.41 -4.63
N VAL A 69 -0.70 -26.79 -5.66
CA VAL A 69 -1.34 -26.64 -6.97
C VAL A 69 -0.47 -27.31 -8.02
N ASP A 70 -0.98 -28.38 -8.63
CA ASP A 70 -0.33 -29.10 -9.72
C ASP A 70 -0.77 -28.49 -11.06
N ASP A 71 -0.34 -27.24 -11.28
CA ASP A 71 -0.60 -26.49 -12.51
C ASP A 71 0.73 -25.92 -13.05
N PRO A 72 1.08 -26.18 -14.32
CA PRO A 72 2.31 -25.68 -14.92
C PRO A 72 2.37 -24.14 -15.02
N ASP A 73 1.24 -23.44 -15.01
CA ASP A 73 1.18 -21.98 -15.06
C ASP A 73 1.42 -21.33 -13.69
N VAL A 74 1.46 -22.11 -12.61
CA VAL A 74 1.77 -21.62 -11.26
C VAL A 74 3.29 -21.60 -11.05
N PRO A 75 3.89 -20.42 -10.78
CA PRO A 75 5.30 -20.33 -10.47
C PRO A 75 5.66 -21.15 -9.23
N LYS A 76 6.67 -22.01 -9.34
CA LYS A 76 7.20 -22.82 -8.23
C LYS A 76 8.01 -21.99 -7.23
N ASP A 77 8.48 -20.82 -7.66
CA ASP A 77 9.31 -19.91 -6.90
C ASP A 77 8.68 -18.52 -6.89
N SER A 78 8.76 -17.82 -5.75
CA SER A 78 8.19 -16.50 -5.54
C SER A 78 8.92 -15.73 -4.43
N GLY A 79 8.93 -14.41 -4.55
CA GLY A 79 9.42 -13.52 -3.51
C GLY A 79 8.35 -13.30 -2.44
N LEU A 80 8.47 -14.00 -1.31
CA LEU A 80 7.46 -13.96 -0.26
C LEU A 80 7.81 -12.93 0.82
N VAL A 81 6.87 -12.01 1.08
CA VAL A 81 6.92 -11.13 2.26
C VAL A 81 6.64 -11.97 3.50
N GLN A 82 7.49 -11.81 4.51
CA GLN A 82 7.36 -12.53 5.77
C GLN A 82 6.27 -11.93 6.65
N HIS A 83 5.66 -12.76 7.49
CA HIS A 83 4.75 -12.31 8.54
C HIS A 83 3.51 -11.54 8.07
N ILE A 84 3.01 -11.84 6.88
CA ILE A 84 1.79 -11.24 6.29
C ILE A 84 0.53 -11.43 7.16
N GLU A 85 0.55 -12.40 8.07
CA GLU A 85 -0.50 -12.67 9.05
C GLU A 85 -0.48 -11.73 10.26
N LYS A 86 0.67 -11.12 10.57
CA LYS A 86 0.86 -10.27 11.75
C LYS A 86 0.33 -8.86 11.48
N PHE A 87 -0.29 -8.28 12.50
CA PHE A 87 -0.73 -6.89 12.49
C PHE A 87 -0.97 -6.38 13.91
N ASP A 88 -0.44 -5.21 14.26
CA ASP A 88 -0.73 -4.57 15.55
C ASP A 88 -2.06 -3.80 15.51
N SER A 89 -3.17 -4.52 15.67
CA SER A 89 -4.50 -3.91 15.65
C SER A 89 -4.73 -2.95 16.83
N GLY A 90 -4.04 -3.15 17.96
CA GLY A 90 -4.17 -2.31 19.15
C GLY A 90 -3.64 -0.90 18.92
N TYR A 91 -2.47 -0.79 18.26
CA TYR A 91 -1.88 0.49 17.89
C TYR A 91 -2.80 1.33 17.00
N PHE A 92 -3.47 0.71 16.02
CA PHE A 92 -4.39 1.40 15.10
C PHE A 92 -5.81 1.57 15.65
N GLY A 93 -6.10 1.11 16.87
CA GLY A 93 -7.45 1.17 17.46
C GLY A 93 -8.48 0.30 16.71
N ILE A 94 -8.02 -0.75 16.03
CA ILE A 94 -8.87 -1.68 15.27
C ILE A 94 -9.16 -2.90 16.15
N HIS A 95 -10.43 -3.28 16.25
CA HIS A 95 -10.81 -4.49 16.98
C HIS A 95 -10.20 -5.74 16.31
N HIS A 96 -9.67 -6.67 17.11
CA HIS A 96 -8.92 -7.83 16.62
C HIS A 96 -9.70 -8.67 15.59
N GLN A 97 -11.03 -8.79 15.75
CA GLN A 97 -11.86 -9.55 14.80
C GLN A 97 -11.90 -8.87 13.43
N TYR A 98 -12.01 -7.53 13.38
CA TYR A 98 -11.98 -6.80 12.12
C TYR A 98 -10.60 -6.87 11.47
N ALA A 99 -9.53 -6.74 12.27
CA ALA A 99 -8.17 -6.88 11.79
C ALA A 99 -7.91 -8.25 11.11
N HIS A 100 -8.52 -9.32 11.61
CA HIS A 100 -8.42 -10.66 11.01
C HIS A 100 -9.01 -10.72 9.59
N PHE A 101 -10.09 -9.98 9.33
CA PHE A 101 -10.75 -9.91 8.03
C PHE A 101 -10.17 -8.86 7.09
N MET A 102 -9.26 -8.00 7.56
CA MET A 102 -8.61 -7.02 6.69
C MET A 102 -7.71 -7.70 5.69
N ASP A 103 -7.72 -7.21 4.45
CA ASP A 103 -6.76 -7.66 3.45
C ASP A 103 -5.33 -7.43 3.97
N PRO A 104 -4.43 -8.42 3.86
CA PRO A 104 -3.07 -8.29 4.37
C PRO A 104 -2.27 -7.14 3.74
N SER A 105 -2.52 -6.79 2.47
CA SER A 105 -1.85 -5.67 1.81
C SER A 105 -2.21 -4.34 2.49
N MET A 106 -3.47 -4.16 2.89
CA MET A 106 -3.91 -2.97 3.63
C MET A 106 -3.27 -2.90 5.02
N ARG A 107 -3.12 -4.04 5.71
CA ARG A 107 -2.45 -4.11 7.02
C ARG A 107 -0.98 -3.70 6.92
N ILE A 108 -0.27 -4.23 5.94
CA ILE A 108 1.14 -3.87 5.68
C ILE A 108 1.26 -2.38 5.37
N VAL A 109 0.39 -1.83 4.51
CA VAL A 109 0.42 -0.39 4.17
C VAL A 109 0.26 0.48 5.41
N LEU A 110 -0.63 0.14 6.34
CA LEU A 110 -0.82 0.90 7.58
C LEU A 110 0.44 0.91 8.45
N GLU A 111 1.04 -0.26 8.68
CA GLU A 111 2.27 -0.37 9.48
C GLU A 111 3.45 0.35 8.83
N ARG A 112 3.69 0.11 7.54
CA ARG A 112 4.80 0.72 6.82
C ARG A 112 4.63 2.23 6.71
N THR A 113 3.41 2.75 6.63
CA THR A 113 3.17 4.20 6.68
C THR A 113 3.63 4.80 8.01
N MET A 114 3.33 4.14 9.14
CA MET A 114 3.75 4.62 10.46
C MET A 114 5.26 4.52 10.63
N GLU A 115 5.89 3.44 10.20
CA GLU A 115 7.35 3.30 10.20
C GLU A 115 8.02 4.39 9.36
N CYS A 116 7.48 4.72 8.19
CA CYS A 116 7.99 5.78 7.33
C CYS A 116 7.91 7.16 8.03
N ILE A 117 6.83 7.42 8.75
CA ILE A 117 6.67 8.66 9.54
C ILE A 117 7.73 8.72 10.66
N PHE A 118 8.00 7.60 11.32
CA PHE A 118 9.05 7.53 12.35
C PHE A 118 10.45 7.67 11.78
N ASP A 119 10.74 7.04 10.63
CA ASP A 119 12.01 7.18 9.92
C ASP A 119 12.26 8.65 9.52
N ALA A 120 11.20 9.35 9.10
CA ALA A 120 11.25 10.78 8.83
C ALA A 120 11.46 11.67 10.06
N GLY A 121 11.45 11.10 11.27
CA GLY A 121 11.56 11.84 12.53
C GLY A 121 10.36 12.74 12.82
N ILE A 122 9.20 12.46 12.22
CA ILE A 122 7.97 13.25 12.38
C ILE A 122 7.10 12.62 13.46
N HIS A 123 6.56 13.42 14.38
CA HIS A 123 5.55 12.92 15.31
C HIS A 123 4.19 12.77 14.61
N PRO A 124 3.50 11.62 14.72
CA PRO A 124 2.21 11.41 14.03
C PRO A 124 1.13 12.46 14.36
N THR A 125 1.19 13.05 15.56
CA THR A 125 0.29 14.12 15.99
C THR A 125 0.46 15.40 15.18
N ASP A 126 1.65 15.66 14.65
CA ASP A 126 1.96 16.87 13.89
C ASP A 126 1.32 16.82 12.49
N LEU A 127 1.03 15.61 12.00
CA LEU A 127 0.30 15.40 10.76
C LEU A 127 -1.20 15.65 10.92
N LYS A 128 -1.73 15.63 12.15
CA LYS A 128 -3.16 15.87 12.40
C LYS A 128 -3.52 17.31 12.03
N ASN A 129 -4.55 17.48 11.19
CA ASN A 129 -4.97 18.78 10.62
C ASN A 129 -3.93 19.46 9.72
N SER A 130 -2.86 18.77 9.32
CA SER A 130 -1.93 19.24 8.31
C SER A 130 -2.50 19.05 6.90
N ARG A 131 -1.95 19.76 5.91
CA ARG A 131 -2.30 19.56 4.48
C ARG A 131 -1.49 18.41 3.87
N THR A 132 -1.54 17.24 4.50
CA THR A 132 -0.83 16.04 4.04
C THR A 132 -1.69 15.26 3.05
N GLY A 133 -1.16 15.03 1.84
CA GLY A 133 -1.77 14.15 0.84
C GLY A 133 -1.21 12.73 0.94
N VAL A 134 -2.05 11.73 0.69
CA VAL A 134 -1.64 10.31 0.63
C VAL A 134 -1.93 9.79 -0.77
N PHE A 135 -0.91 9.20 -1.41
CA PHE A 135 -1.00 8.59 -2.72
C PHE A 135 -0.55 7.14 -2.60
N ALA A 136 -1.41 6.20 -3.00
CA ALA A 136 -1.12 4.77 -2.91
C ALA A 136 -1.41 4.09 -4.25
N GLY A 137 -0.43 3.35 -4.76
CA GLY A 137 -0.60 2.44 -5.89
C GLY A 137 -0.99 1.07 -5.37
N ILE A 138 -2.19 0.60 -5.71
CA ILE A 138 -2.66 -0.74 -5.31
C ILE A 138 -3.15 -1.45 -6.56
N CYS A 139 -2.52 -2.58 -6.87
CA CYS A 139 -3.05 -3.55 -7.82
C CYS A 139 -3.51 -4.76 -7.03
N LYS A 140 -4.72 -5.26 -7.31
CA LYS A 140 -5.18 -6.50 -6.72
C LYS A 140 -4.41 -7.64 -7.37
N LEU A 141 -3.46 -8.21 -6.62
CA LEU A 141 -2.90 -9.52 -6.93
C LEU A 141 -3.10 -10.44 -5.71
N GLU A 142 -3.80 -11.55 -5.97
CA GLU A 142 -3.65 -12.86 -5.32
C GLU A 142 -4.18 -13.15 -3.91
N THR A 143 -4.84 -12.26 -3.16
CA THR A 143 -5.60 -12.76 -1.98
C THR A 143 -6.94 -13.41 -2.38
N LYS A 144 -7.39 -13.24 -3.63
CA LYS A 144 -8.68 -13.80 -4.12
C LYS A 144 -8.75 -13.97 -5.65
N CYS A 145 -7.64 -14.28 -6.30
CA CYS A 145 -7.67 -14.70 -7.70
C CYS A 145 -7.82 -16.24 -7.74
N GLY A 146 -9.06 -16.69 -8.00
CA GLY A 146 -9.24 -17.86 -8.85
C GLY A 146 -9.30 -19.25 -8.20
N ILE A 147 -9.62 -19.39 -6.92
CA ILE A 147 -10.22 -20.65 -6.44
C ILE A 147 -11.63 -20.30 -5.91
N TRP A 148 -12.61 -20.48 -6.80
CA TRP A 148 -14.07 -20.38 -6.61
C TRP A 148 -14.68 -18.96 -6.66
N GLU A 149 -15.25 -18.62 -7.82
CA GLU A 149 -16.28 -17.59 -8.00
C GLU A 149 -17.57 -17.98 -7.27
N GLU A 150 -18.23 -17.04 -6.57
CA GLU A 150 -19.58 -16.53 -6.91
C GLU A 150 -20.27 -15.73 -5.77
N GLU A 151 -19.97 -15.92 -4.48
CA GLU A 151 -20.94 -15.47 -3.45
C GLU A 151 -20.71 -14.12 -2.73
N PHE A 152 -19.70 -13.29 -3.06
CA PHE A 152 -19.36 -12.14 -2.18
C PHE A 152 -19.62 -10.72 -2.72
N PHE A 153 -20.11 -10.54 -3.94
CA PHE A 153 -20.30 -9.20 -4.52
C PHE A 153 -21.66 -8.53 -4.24
N GLU A 154 -22.51 -9.10 -3.38
CA GLU A 154 -23.80 -8.49 -3.06
C GLU A 154 -23.72 -7.35 -2.02
N ASN A 155 -22.60 -7.21 -1.30
CA ASN A 155 -22.44 -6.14 -0.31
C ASN A 155 -21.59 -4.97 -0.83
N LYS A 156 -22.29 -3.97 -1.42
CA LYS A 156 -21.78 -2.61 -1.66
C LYS A 156 -21.45 -1.93 -0.33
N SER A 157 -20.24 -2.10 0.19
CA SER A 157 -19.74 -1.18 1.22
C SER A 157 -18.21 -1.09 1.21
N HIS A 158 -17.74 0.12 0.86
CA HIS A 158 -16.38 0.65 1.04
C HIS A 158 -15.26 -0.02 0.24
N VAL A 159 -15.13 0.38 -1.03
CA VAL A 159 -13.87 0.23 -1.80
C VAL A 159 -13.08 1.53 -1.72
N LEU A 160 -11.77 1.42 -1.50
CA LEU A 160 -10.82 2.54 -1.44
C LEU A 160 -10.96 3.43 -2.70
N THR A 161 -11.32 4.69 -2.53
CA THR A 161 -11.35 5.70 -3.60
C THR A 161 -9.93 5.97 -4.10
N GLY A 162 -9.66 5.60 -5.36
CA GLY A 162 -8.33 5.74 -5.98
C GLY A 162 -7.99 4.67 -7.04
N TYR A 163 -8.90 3.77 -7.39
CA TYR A 163 -8.64 2.75 -8.42
C TYR A 163 -8.76 3.37 -9.83
N VAL A 164 -7.62 3.52 -10.52
CA VAL A 164 -7.61 3.66 -11.99
C VAL A 164 -7.58 2.26 -12.57
N LYS A 165 -8.69 1.84 -13.19
CA LYS A 165 -8.71 0.66 -14.04
C LYS A 165 -7.96 1.03 -15.32
N THR A 166 -6.70 0.61 -15.45
CA THR A 166 -6.09 0.54 -16.77
C THR A 166 -6.68 -0.70 -17.46
N ILE A 167 -7.45 -0.40 -18.50
CA ILE A 167 -8.23 -1.23 -19.44
C ILE A 167 -8.01 -2.74 -19.36
#